data_AF-A0A3A1NJ57-F1
#
_entry.id   AF-A0A3A1NJ57-F1
#
_cell.length_a   1.000
_cell.length_b   1.000
_cell.length_c   1.000
_cell.angle_alpha   90.00
_cell.angle_beta   90.00
_cell.angle_gamma   90.00
#
_symmetry.space_group_name_H-M   'P 1'
#
loop_
_entity.id
_entity.type
_entity.pdbx_description
1 polymer ?
#
loop_
_entity_poly.entity_id
_entity_poly.type
_entity_poly.pdbx_seq_one_letter_code
_entity_poly.pdbx_strand_id
1 'polypeptide(L)'
;MRRISKAFLVLVLATACAEKVIEEPENLIPKEKMADILNDLAILNASTSAASNKFEDSGINIMEFLYKKYGIDSIQFSQSDLYYASVPLEYQSIYENVEARLEERTKIMEERSMRKNDSIRKVNEARKDSLNAKKDKKEVVPREP
;
A
#
# COMPACT_ATOMS: atom_id res chain seq x y z
N MET A 1 -17.71 16.72 50.30
CA MET A 1 -17.34 17.27 48.96
C MET A 1 -16.47 16.33 48.14
N ARG A 2 -15.26 15.91 48.56
CA ARG A 2 -14.36 15.06 47.74
C ARG A 2 -14.96 13.74 47.23
N ARG A 3 -15.84 13.07 47.99
CA ARG A 3 -16.53 11.84 47.55
C ARG A 3 -17.62 12.09 46.51
N ILE A 4 -18.33 13.20 46.64
CA ILE A 4 -19.38 13.64 45.69
C ILE A 4 -18.73 14.09 44.39
N SER A 5 -17.60 14.81 44.46
CA SER A 5 -16.81 15.17 43.27
C SER A 5 -16.28 13.96 42.52
N LYS A 6 -15.84 12.90 43.23
CA LYS A 6 -15.43 11.64 42.59
C LYS A 6 -16.60 10.90 41.94
N ALA A 7 -17.76 10.86 42.60
CA ALA A 7 -18.95 10.24 42.04
C ALA A 7 -19.47 10.98 40.79
N PHE A 8 -19.44 12.32 40.82
CA PHE A 8 -19.79 13.16 39.68
C PHE A 8 -18.82 12.97 38.50
N LEU A 9 -17.51 12.87 38.76
CA LEU A 9 -16.51 12.59 37.73
C LEU A 9 -16.75 11.22 37.06
N VAL A 10 -17.09 10.19 37.84
CA VAL A 10 -17.41 8.85 37.32
C VAL A 10 -18.71 8.89 36.48
N LEU A 11 -19.71 9.67 36.90
CA LEU A 11 -20.97 9.82 36.16
C LEU A 11 -20.79 10.57 34.82
N VAL A 12 -19.95 11.60 34.78
CA VAL A 12 -19.60 12.32 33.54
C VAL A 12 -18.79 11.42 32.60
N LEU A 13 -17.84 10.64 33.13
CA LEU A 13 -17.08 9.67 32.32
C LEU A 13 -17.97 8.54 31.78
N ALA A 14 -18.99 8.13 32.52
CA ALA A 14 -19.93 7.10 32.09
C ALA A 14 -20.92 7.56 30.99
N THR A 15 -21.11 8.87 30.84
CA THR A 15 -21.99 9.46 29.80
C THR A 15 -21.22 10.00 28.59
N ALA A 16 -19.89 10.11 28.68
CA ALA A 16 -19.04 10.56 27.58
C ALA A 16 -18.84 9.50 26.47
N CYS A 17 -19.20 8.24 26.74
CA CYS A 17 -19.17 7.18 25.73
C CYS A 17 -20.59 6.95 25.17
N ALA A 18 -20.68 6.96 23.84
CA ALA A 18 -21.77 6.42 23.03
C ALA A 18 -22.86 7.38 22.52
N GLU A 19 -22.48 8.58 22.08
CA GLU A 19 -23.26 9.25 21.02
C GLU A 19 -22.57 8.98 19.68
N LYS A 20 -23.32 8.57 18.64
CA LYS A 20 -22.80 8.56 17.27
C LYS A 20 -22.55 10.01 16.87
N VAL A 21 -21.30 10.44 16.91
CA VAL A 21 -20.92 11.84 16.66
C VAL A 21 -21.21 12.23 15.20
N ILE A 22 -21.16 11.26 14.28
CA ILE A 22 -21.38 11.47 12.85
C ILE A 22 -22.47 10.51 12.37
N GLU A 23 -23.46 11.06 11.67
CA GLU A 23 -24.51 10.28 11.02
C GLU A 23 -24.00 9.65 9.71
N GLU A 24 -24.62 8.53 9.32
CA GLU A 24 -24.30 7.86 8.07
C GLU A 24 -24.78 8.70 6.87
N PRO A 25 -23.91 9.12 5.94
CA PRO A 25 -24.31 9.91 4.79
C PRO A 25 -25.10 9.06 3.79
N GLU A 26 -26.14 9.64 3.15
CA GLU A 26 -26.99 8.94 2.17
C GLU A 26 -26.19 8.35 0.98
N ASN A 27 -25.08 9.00 0.63
CA ASN A 27 -24.19 8.62 -0.46
C ASN A 27 -22.91 7.94 0.04
N LEU A 28 -22.94 7.23 1.17
CA LEU A 28 -21.78 6.53 1.72
C LEU A 28 -21.09 5.64 0.68
N ILE A 29 -19.77 5.80 0.54
CA ILE A 29 -18.93 4.90 -0.25
C ILE A 29 -18.87 3.55 0.45
N PRO A 30 -19.25 2.43 -0.18
CA PRO A 30 -19.18 1.11 0.44
C PRO A 30 -17.77 0.74 0.90
N LYS A 31 -17.64 0.01 2.02
CA LYS A 31 -16.35 -0.36 2.64
C LYS A 31 -15.34 -0.95 1.66
N GLU A 32 -15.76 -1.92 0.82
CA GLU A 32 -14.88 -2.52 -0.19
C GLU A 32 -14.40 -1.52 -1.23
N LYS A 33 -15.30 -0.62 -1.68
CA LYS A 33 -14.95 0.45 -2.63
C LYS A 33 -14.01 1.47 -1.97
N MET A 34 -14.20 1.77 -0.68
CA MET A 34 -13.28 2.62 0.08
C MET A 34 -11.89 1.96 0.20
N ALA A 35 -11.84 0.65 0.45
CA ALA A 35 -10.58 -0.10 0.46
C ALA A 35 -9.88 -0.07 -0.93
N ASP A 36 -10.63 -0.18 -2.03
CA ASP A 36 -10.08 -0.01 -3.39
C ASP A 36 -9.44 1.38 -3.57
N ILE A 37 -10.16 2.44 -3.17
CA ILE A 37 -9.72 3.84 -3.27
C ILE A 37 -8.44 4.05 -2.45
N LEU A 38 -8.43 3.61 -1.19
CA LEU A 38 -7.30 3.81 -0.27
C LEU A 38 -6.07 2.99 -0.70
N ASN A 39 -6.27 1.77 -1.20
CA ASN A 39 -5.19 0.97 -1.78
C ASN A 39 -4.51 1.71 -2.96
N ASP A 40 -5.31 2.25 -3.88
CA ASP A 40 -4.76 2.98 -5.02
C ASP A 40 -4.13 4.31 -4.63
N LEU A 41 -4.72 5.02 -3.67
CA LEU A 41 -4.15 6.23 -3.10
C LEU A 41 -2.77 5.94 -2.48
N ALA A 42 -2.63 4.85 -1.72
CA ALA A 42 -1.36 4.44 -1.14
C ALA A 42 -0.29 4.18 -2.22
N ILE A 43 -0.66 3.47 -3.29
CA ILE A 43 0.24 3.15 -4.41
C ILE A 43 0.64 4.42 -5.17
N LEU A 44 -0.30 5.32 -5.45
CA LEU A 44 -0.04 6.57 -6.17
C LEU A 44 0.84 7.52 -5.34
N ASN A 45 0.60 7.60 -4.03
CA ASN A 45 1.45 8.38 -3.12
C ASN A 45 2.88 7.81 -3.05
N ALA A 46 3.04 6.50 -2.93
CA ALA A 46 4.35 5.85 -2.96
C ALA A 46 5.07 6.08 -4.30
N SER A 47 4.32 6.00 -5.41
CA SER A 47 4.85 6.23 -6.76
C SER A 47 5.31 7.68 -6.97
N THR A 48 4.53 8.64 -6.44
CA THR A 48 4.85 10.08 -6.50
C THR A 48 6.11 10.38 -5.68
N SER A 49 6.23 9.79 -4.49
CA SER A 49 7.44 9.91 -3.67
C SER A 49 8.69 9.34 -4.37
N ALA A 50 8.54 8.19 -5.06
CA ALA A 50 9.65 7.54 -5.76
C ALA A 50 10.06 8.23 -7.08
N ALA A 51 9.16 8.96 -7.74
CA ALA A 51 9.38 9.56 -9.06
C ALA A 51 8.89 11.01 -9.14
N SER A 52 9.17 11.82 -8.10
CA SER A 52 8.63 13.17 -7.90
C SER A 52 8.69 14.05 -9.16
N ASN A 53 9.87 14.17 -9.78
CA ASN A 53 10.06 15.01 -10.98
C ASN A 53 9.12 14.61 -12.14
N LYS A 54 8.92 13.30 -12.38
CA LYS A 54 8.05 12.83 -13.47
C LYS A 54 6.57 13.02 -13.18
N PHE A 55 6.18 12.94 -11.91
CA PHE A 55 4.81 13.19 -11.49
C PHE A 55 4.47 14.67 -11.54
N GLU A 56 5.38 15.54 -11.10
CA GLU A 56 5.22 16.99 -11.20
C GLU A 56 5.08 17.43 -12.67
N ASP A 57 5.93 16.94 -13.56
CA ASP A 57 5.87 17.23 -15.00
C ASP A 57 4.56 16.76 -15.66
N SER A 58 3.89 15.75 -15.09
CA SER A 58 2.66 15.20 -15.65
C SER A 58 1.42 16.08 -15.40
N GLY A 59 1.48 16.99 -14.41
CA GLY A 59 0.34 17.80 -13.99
C GLY A 59 -0.84 17.01 -13.42
N ILE A 60 -0.66 15.72 -13.07
CA ILE A 60 -1.73 14.86 -12.59
C ILE A 60 -2.05 15.18 -11.13
N ASN A 61 -3.32 15.51 -10.86
CA ASN A 61 -3.87 15.53 -9.51
C ASN A 61 -4.38 14.13 -9.13
N ILE A 62 -3.77 13.52 -8.11
CA ILE A 62 -4.08 12.16 -7.65
C ILE A 62 -5.56 12.03 -7.25
N MET A 63 -6.08 12.97 -6.46
CA MET A 63 -7.45 12.90 -5.96
C MET A 63 -8.45 13.07 -7.11
N GLU A 64 -8.21 14.01 -8.03
CA GLU A 64 -9.07 14.16 -9.22
C GLU A 64 -9.08 12.90 -10.10
N PHE A 65 -7.93 12.25 -10.25
CA PHE A 65 -7.83 10.97 -10.96
C PHE A 65 -8.66 9.88 -10.25
N LEU A 66 -8.53 9.76 -8.94
CA LEU A 66 -9.27 8.77 -8.15
C LEU A 66 -10.78 9.00 -8.19
N TYR A 67 -11.23 10.26 -8.07
CA TYR A 67 -12.63 10.63 -8.19
C TYR A 67 -13.22 10.16 -9.53
N LYS A 68 -12.51 10.43 -10.64
CA LYS A 68 -12.90 9.97 -11.98
C LYS A 68 -12.89 8.44 -12.09
N LYS A 69 -11.85 7.77 -11.58
CA LYS A 69 -11.70 6.30 -11.64
C LYS A 69 -12.83 5.58 -10.93
N TYR A 70 -13.24 6.08 -9.77
CA TYR A 70 -14.25 5.44 -8.92
C TYR A 70 -15.66 6.00 -9.08
N GLY A 71 -15.85 7.04 -9.91
CA GLY A 71 -17.16 7.65 -10.11
C GLY A 71 -17.71 8.25 -8.81
N ILE A 72 -16.86 8.95 -8.06
CA ILE A 72 -17.20 9.66 -6.83
C ILE A 72 -16.75 11.11 -6.95
N ASP A 73 -17.25 11.98 -6.08
CA ASP A 73 -16.75 13.35 -5.95
C ASP A 73 -16.04 13.57 -4.60
N SER A 74 -15.46 14.77 -4.45
CA SER A 74 -14.71 15.14 -3.24
C SER A 74 -15.60 15.20 -1.98
N ILE A 75 -16.86 15.58 -2.14
CA ILE A 75 -17.81 15.71 -1.01
C ILE A 75 -18.16 14.31 -0.52
N GLN A 76 -18.57 13.42 -1.43
CA GLN A 76 -18.86 12.02 -1.13
C GLN A 76 -17.68 11.32 -0.45
N PHE A 77 -16.45 11.52 -0.97
CA PHE A 77 -15.24 10.98 -0.34
C PHE A 77 -15.05 11.51 1.08
N SER A 78 -15.04 12.84 1.26
CA SER A 78 -14.81 13.46 2.57
C SER A 78 -15.85 13.08 3.63
N GLN A 79 -17.13 13.00 3.24
CA GLN A 79 -18.21 12.59 4.14
C GLN A 79 -18.11 11.10 4.52
N SER A 80 -17.77 10.24 3.55
CA SER A 80 -17.57 8.81 3.81
C SER A 80 -16.36 8.55 4.70
N ASP A 81 -15.24 9.25 4.44
CA ASP A 81 -14.03 9.17 5.26
C ASP A 81 -14.29 9.64 6.69
N LEU A 82 -14.98 10.78 6.85
CA LEU A 82 -15.38 11.29 8.17
C LEU A 82 -16.31 10.32 8.92
N TYR A 83 -17.27 9.72 8.22
CA TYR A 83 -18.14 8.70 8.80
C TYR A 83 -17.34 7.49 9.29
N TYR A 84 -16.48 6.91 8.47
CA TYR A 84 -15.67 5.77 8.88
C TYR A 84 -14.71 6.12 10.02
N ALA A 85 -14.09 7.30 10.00
CA ALA A 85 -13.26 7.79 11.10
C ALA A 85 -14.02 7.89 12.44
N SER A 86 -15.35 8.07 12.40
CA SER A 86 -16.21 8.06 13.59
C SER A 86 -16.58 6.66 14.11
N VAL A 87 -16.34 5.61 13.32
CA VAL A 87 -16.62 4.21 13.66
C VAL A 87 -15.33 3.37 13.57
N PRO A 88 -14.46 3.41 14.62
CA PRO A 88 -13.09 2.89 14.53
C PRO A 88 -12.96 1.43 14.09
N LEU A 89 -13.85 0.55 14.55
CA LEU A 89 -13.82 -0.87 14.16
C LEU A 89 -14.12 -1.07 12.66
N GLU A 90 -15.01 -0.26 12.09
CA GLU A 90 -15.28 -0.32 10.66
C GLU A 90 -14.10 0.23 9.86
N TYR A 91 -13.52 1.34 10.30
CA TYR A 91 -12.39 1.93 9.58
C TYR A 91 -11.15 1.04 9.64
N GLN A 92 -10.91 0.40 10.79
CA GLN A 92 -9.88 -0.61 10.95
C GLN A 92 -10.05 -1.74 9.92
N SER A 93 -11.27 -2.28 9.77
CA SER A 93 -11.52 -3.35 8.79
C SER A 93 -11.22 -2.94 7.33
N ILE A 94 -11.43 -1.66 6.99
CA ILE A 94 -11.08 -1.12 5.67
C ILE A 94 -9.55 -1.12 5.50
N TYR A 95 -8.80 -0.64 6.50
CA TYR A 95 -7.34 -0.61 6.44
C TYR A 95 -6.70 -1.99 6.48
N GLU A 96 -7.23 -2.93 7.26
CA GLU A 96 -6.77 -4.33 7.26
C GLU A 96 -6.95 -4.98 5.88
N ASN A 97 -8.04 -4.68 5.18
CA ASN A 97 -8.27 -5.13 3.81
C ASN A 97 -7.24 -4.51 2.85
N VAL A 98 -6.94 -3.21 2.98
CA VAL A 98 -5.88 -2.54 2.20
C VAL A 98 -4.51 -3.18 2.47
N GLU A 99 -4.15 -3.40 3.73
CA GLU A 99 -2.89 -4.00 4.14
C GLU A 99 -2.72 -5.40 3.55
N ALA A 100 -3.72 -6.27 3.70
CA ALA A 100 -3.70 -7.62 3.15
C ALA A 100 -3.44 -7.64 1.62
N ARG A 101 -4.07 -6.73 0.87
CA ARG A 101 -3.85 -6.59 -0.58
C ARG A 101 -2.43 -6.12 -0.92
N LEU A 102 -1.87 -5.20 -0.14
CA LEU A 102 -0.52 -4.71 -0.35
C LEU A 102 0.52 -5.78 0.00
N GLU A 103 0.31 -6.54 1.07
CA GLU A 103 1.14 -7.68 1.44
C GLU A 103 1.15 -8.76 0.36
N GLU A 104 -0.03 -9.14 -0.15
CA GLU A 104 -0.15 -10.12 -1.23
C GLU A 104 0.63 -9.66 -2.47
N ARG A 105 0.45 -8.40 -2.90
CA ARG A 105 1.17 -7.83 -4.03
C ARG A 105 2.68 -7.84 -3.80
N THR A 106 3.12 -7.50 -2.60
CA THR A 106 4.54 -7.46 -2.21
C THR A 106 5.15 -8.86 -2.31
N LYS A 107 4.49 -9.86 -1.72
CA LYS A 107 4.93 -11.26 -1.80
C LYS A 107 5.08 -11.74 -3.24
N ILE A 108 4.08 -11.46 -4.10
CA ILE A 108 4.14 -11.84 -5.52
C ILE A 108 5.30 -11.12 -6.24
N MET A 109 5.60 -9.86 -5.90
CA MET A 109 6.73 -9.13 -6.47
C MET A 109 8.08 -9.69 -6.02
N GLU A 110 8.21 -10.02 -4.74
CA GLU A 110 9.40 -10.65 -4.17
C GLU A 110 9.69 -12.01 -4.80
N GLU A 111 8.68 -12.89 -4.90
CA GLU A 111 8.80 -14.18 -5.55
C GLU A 111 9.25 -14.05 -7.01
N ARG A 112 8.69 -13.07 -7.75
CA ARG A 112 9.10 -12.78 -9.13
C ARG A 112 10.56 -12.29 -9.20
N SER A 113 10.98 -11.44 -8.26
CA SER A 113 12.35 -10.94 -8.18
C SER A 113 13.34 -12.08 -7.91
N MET A 114 13.03 -12.97 -6.96
CA MET A 114 13.86 -14.14 -6.63
C MET A 114 14.03 -15.07 -7.83
N ARG A 115 12.93 -15.42 -8.51
CA ARG A 115 12.97 -16.26 -9.73
C ARG A 115 13.83 -15.65 -10.84
N LYS A 116 13.74 -14.33 -11.02
CA LYS A 116 14.56 -13.60 -11.98
C LYS A 116 16.03 -13.66 -11.60
N ASN A 117 16.36 -13.41 -10.33
CA ASN A 117 17.73 -13.44 -9.84
C ASN A 117 18.35 -14.83 -9.98
N ASP A 118 17.62 -15.89 -9.63
CA ASP A 118 18.07 -17.27 -9.82
C ASP A 118 18.32 -17.62 -11.29
N SER A 119 17.45 -17.14 -12.18
CA SER A 119 17.62 -17.32 -13.61
C SER A 119 18.89 -16.63 -14.12
N ILE A 120 19.14 -15.39 -13.66
CA ILE A 120 20.35 -14.63 -14.02
C ILE A 120 21.61 -15.32 -13.46
N ARG A 121 21.57 -15.81 -12.21
CA ARG A 121 22.68 -16.51 -11.57
C ARG A 121 23.06 -17.78 -12.35
N LYS A 122 22.07 -18.60 -12.72
CA LYS A 122 22.30 -19.82 -13.52
C LYS A 122 22.95 -19.50 -14.87
N VAL A 123 22.50 -18.44 -15.55
CA VAL A 123 23.11 -18.01 -16.83
C VAL A 123 24.55 -17.53 -16.62
N ASN A 124 24.82 -16.78 -15.54
CA ASN A 124 26.16 -16.29 -15.25
C ASN A 124 27.14 -17.41 -14.86
N GLU A 125 26.68 -18.40 -14.10
CA GLU A 125 27.46 -19.62 -13.77
C GLU A 125 27.81 -20.39 -15.05
N ALA A 126 26.83 -20.68 -15.92
CA ALA A 126 27.08 -21.37 -17.18
C ALA A 126 28.04 -20.59 -18.12
N ARG A 127 27.95 -19.26 -18.13
CA ARG A 127 28.91 -18.40 -18.86
C ARG A 127 30.31 -18.51 -18.29
N LYS A 128 30.47 -18.48 -16.96
CA LYS A 128 31.77 -18.62 -16.30
C LYS A 128 32.42 -19.96 -16.60
N ASP A 129 31.65 -21.05 -16.53
CA ASP A 129 32.13 -22.40 -16.86
C ASP A 129 32.58 -22.50 -18.32
N SER A 130 31.80 -21.91 -19.24
CA SER A 130 32.15 -21.85 -20.67
C SER A 130 33.43 -21.05 -20.94
N LEU A 131 33.67 -19.98 -20.17
CA LEU A 131 34.87 -19.14 -20.30
C LEU A 131 36.11 -19.85 -19.74
N ASN A 132 35.98 -20.55 -18.61
CA ASN A 132 37.06 -21.36 -18.04
C ASN A 132 37.44 -22.52 -18.97
N ALA A 133 36.46 -23.28 -19.47
CA ALA A 133 36.70 -24.37 -20.42
C ALA A 133 37.40 -23.92 -21.72
N LYS A 134 37.19 -22.68 -22.17
CA LYS A 134 37.93 -22.10 -23.31
C LYS A 134 39.35 -21.67 -22.95
N LYS A 135 39.60 -21.29 -21.70
CA LYS A 135 40.92 -20.88 -21.20
C LYS A 135 41.82 -22.11 -21.05
N ASP A 136 41.29 -23.19 -20.48
CA ASP A 136 41.98 -24.47 -20.33
C ASP A 136 42.36 -25.06 -21.70
N LYS A 137 41.49 -24.93 -22.71
CA LYS A 137 41.80 -25.35 -24.09
C LYS A 137 42.86 -24.51 -24.79
N LYS A 138 43.08 -23.25 -24.39
CA LYS A 138 44.13 -22.38 -24.96
C LYS A 138 45.50 -22.60 -24.32
N GLU A 139 45.55 -23.01 -23.05
CA GLU A 139 46.80 -23.36 -22.36
C GLU A 139 47.38 -24.71 -22.79
N VAL A 140 46.53 -25.62 -23.29
CA VAL A 140 46.93 -26.98 -23.70
C VAL A 140 47.41 -27.08 -25.16
N VAL A 141 47.33 -26.01 -25.96
CA VAL A 141 47.92 -26.01 -27.32
C VAL A 141 49.44 -25.89 -27.18
N PRO A 142 50.25 -26.91 -27.54
CA PRO A 142 51.70 -26.80 -27.50
C PRO A 142 52.13 -25.66 -28.43
N ARG A 143 53.00 -24.77 -27.96
CA ARG A 143 53.74 -23.91 -28.89
C ARG A 143 54.66 -24.84 -29.67
N GLU A 144 54.39 -25.03 -30.96
CA GLU A 144 55.34 -25.70 -31.85
C GLU A 144 56.68 -24.94 -31.85
N PRO A 145 57.81 -25.66 -31.89
CA PRO A 145 59.15 -25.08 -31.82
C PRO A 145 59.51 -24.21 -33.03
#